data_AF-A0A9D7F075-F1
#
_entry.id   AF-A0A9D7F075-F1
#
_cell.length_a   1.000
_cell.length_b   1.000
_cell.length_c   1.000
_cell.angle_alpha   90.00
_cell.angle_beta   90.00
_cell.angle_gamma   90.00
#
_symmetry.space_group_name_H-M   'P 1'
#
loop_
_entity.id
_entity.type
_entity.pdbx_description
1 polymer ?
#
loop_
_entity_poly.entity_id
_entity_poly.type
_entity_poly.pdbx_seq_one_letter_code
_entity_poly.pdbx_strand_id
1 'polypeptide(L)'
;MKDDLRERIEETNGEWKVVNDGTRFSKDELLKELEQNPERFSPNVILRGLYQETILPNIAFIGGGGETAYWLQLKSLFEHYKVPFPVLVLRNSFLLVEEKWKAQMSKLNFTIEDFFCLSRTWSINWF
;
A
#
# COMPACT_ATOMS: atom_id res chain seq x y z
N MET A 1 14.14 -5.37 -12.98
CA MET A 1 13.71 -6.75 -13.16
C MET A 1 14.58 -7.26 -14.26
N LYS A 2 15.47 -8.16 -13.91
CA LYS A 2 16.31 -8.90 -14.85
C LYS A 2 15.72 -10.31 -14.85
N ASP A 3 15.51 -10.88 -16.02
CA ASP A 3 14.92 -12.23 -16.17
C ASP A 3 13.55 -12.40 -15.47
N ASP A 4 12.73 -11.33 -15.47
CA ASP A 4 11.40 -11.26 -14.84
C ASP A 4 11.37 -11.46 -13.32
N LEU A 5 12.54 -11.43 -12.66
CA LEU A 5 12.63 -11.51 -11.20
C LEU A 5 12.61 -10.11 -10.57
N ARG A 6 11.81 -9.98 -9.51
CA ARG A 6 11.71 -8.77 -8.68
C ARG A 6 12.35 -9.03 -7.33
N GLU A 7 13.60 -8.60 -7.20
CA GLU A 7 14.38 -8.72 -5.98
C GLU A 7 14.55 -7.37 -5.29
N ARG A 8 14.77 -7.41 -3.97
CA ARG A 8 15.03 -6.22 -3.16
C ARG A 8 16.48 -5.79 -3.32
N ILE A 9 16.72 -4.49 -3.26
CA ILE A 9 18.06 -3.92 -3.16
C ILE A 9 18.28 -3.48 -1.72
N GLU A 10 19.35 -3.97 -1.09
CA GLU A 10 19.77 -3.59 0.26
C GLU A 10 21.11 -2.89 0.24
N GLU A 11 21.26 -1.85 1.06
CA GLU A 11 22.54 -1.18 1.26
C GLU A 11 23.26 -1.79 2.48
N THR A 12 24.57 -2.01 2.35
CA THR A 12 25.43 -2.50 3.43
C THR A 12 26.83 -1.93 3.29
N ASN A 13 27.26 -1.09 4.23
CA ASN A 13 28.61 -0.48 4.26
C ASN A 13 28.99 0.25 2.96
N GLY A 14 28.04 0.95 2.33
CA GLY A 14 28.24 1.69 1.09
C GLY A 14 28.17 0.84 -0.19
N GLU A 15 27.75 -0.43 -0.08
CA GLU A 15 27.54 -1.33 -1.21
C GLU A 15 26.06 -1.72 -1.30
N TRP A 16 25.48 -1.62 -2.51
CA TRP A 16 24.09 -2.01 -2.79
C TRP A 16 24.05 -3.41 -3.38
N LYS A 17 23.24 -4.30 -2.80
CA LYS A 17 23.17 -5.70 -3.19
C LYS A 17 21.76 -6.05 -3.62
N VAL A 18 21.64 -6.75 -4.74
CA VAL A 18 20.41 -7.40 -5.14
C VAL A 18 20.30 -8.70 -4.34
N VAL A 19 19.23 -8.85 -3.57
CA VAL A 19 18.97 -10.06 -2.79
C VAL A 19 18.82 -11.25 -3.75
N ASN A 20 19.36 -12.41 -3.38
CA ASN A 20 19.30 -13.68 -4.12
C ASN A 20 20.00 -13.76 -5.50
N ASP A 21 20.47 -12.65 -6.08
CA ASP A 21 21.07 -12.59 -7.42
C ASP A 21 22.61 -12.38 -7.38
N GLY A 22 23.19 -12.17 -6.20
CA GLY A 22 24.65 -11.97 -6.03
C GLY A 22 25.20 -10.67 -6.63
N THR A 23 24.43 -9.99 -7.48
CA THR A 23 24.72 -8.68 -8.08
C THR A 23 24.97 -7.63 -7.02
N ARG A 24 26.02 -6.83 -7.21
CA ARG A 24 26.42 -5.75 -6.31
C ARG A 24 26.76 -4.50 -7.11
N PHE A 25 26.49 -3.36 -6.51
CA PHE A 25 26.77 -2.06 -7.08
C PHE A 25 27.40 -1.18 -6.00
N SER A 26 28.45 -0.45 -6.39
CA SER A 26 28.75 0.82 -5.73
C SER A 26 27.64 1.84 -6.01
N LYS A 27 27.66 2.97 -5.29
CA LYS A 27 26.67 4.03 -5.49
C LYS A 27 26.65 4.52 -6.95
N ASP A 28 27.82 4.80 -7.51
CA ASP A 28 27.95 5.35 -8.86
C ASP A 28 27.54 4.34 -9.93
N GLU A 29 27.85 3.05 -9.72
CA GLU A 29 27.40 1.98 -10.61
C GLU A 29 25.88 1.81 -10.57
N LEU A 30 25.27 1.88 -9.39
CA LEU A 30 23.81 1.78 -9.26
C LEU A 30 23.10 2.94 -9.96
N LEU A 31 23.62 4.16 -9.82
CA LEU A 31 23.08 5.33 -10.51
C LEU A 31 23.21 5.20 -12.02
N LYS A 32 24.37 4.72 -12.50
CA LYS A 32 24.59 4.47 -13.92
C LYS A 32 23.65 3.39 -14.47
N GLU A 33 23.44 2.29 -13.73
CA GLU A 33 22.49 1.24 -14.13
C GLU A 33 21.04 1.78 -14.15
N LEU A 34 20.67 2.63 -13.19
CA LEU A 34 19.36 3.30 -13.15
C LEU A 34 19.14 4.22 -14.35
N GLU A 35 20.14 4.97 -14.78
CA GLU A 35 20.07 5.81 -15.98
C GLU A 35 19.99 5.00 -17.28
N GLN A 36 20.73 3.89 -17.34
CA GLN A 36 20.83 3.06 -18.54
C GLN A 36 19.65 2.11 -18.73
N ASN A 37 19.08 1.60 -17.63
CA ASN A 37 18.02 0.59 -17.64
C ASN A 37 16.91 0.94 -16.61
N PRO A 38 16.27 2.12 -16.69
CA PRO A 38 15.29 2.57 -15.69
C PRO A 38 14.09 1.62 -15.53
N GLU A 39 13.70 0.91 -16.59
CA GLU A 39 12.63 -0.09 -16.59
C GLU A 39 12.92 -1.29 -15.66
N ARG A 40 14.18 -1.47 -15.26
CA ARG A 40 14.55 -2.50 -14.30
C ARG A 40 14.26 -2.11 -12.85
N PHE A 41 13.93 -0.86 -12.57
CA PHE A 41 13.71 -0.39 -11.22
C PHE A 41 12.23 -0.22 -10.93
N SER A 42 11.80 -0.63 -9.73
CA SER A 42 10.43 -0.42 -9.26
C SER A 42 10.44 -0.01 -7.79
N PRO A 43 9.59 0.95 -7.39
CA PRO A 43 9.51 1.35 -5.99
C PRO A 43 8.89 0.24 -5.14
N ASN A 44 9.30 0.18 -3.87
CA ASN A 44 8.63 -0.62 -2.85
C ASN A 44 7.41 0.13 -2.29
N VAL A 45 6.71 -0.46 -1.33
CA VAL A 45 5.48 0.13 -0.75
C VAL A 45 5.70 1.52 -0.12
N ILE A 46 6.88 1.77 0.45
CA ILE A 46 7.26 3.06 1.07
C ILE A 46 7.48 4.11 -0.02
N LEU A 47 8.30 3.78 -1.02
CA LEU A 47 8.70 4.72 -2.06
C LEU A 47 7.64 4.89 -3.16
N ARG A 48 6.66 3.98 -3.24
CA ARG A 48 5.62 4.03 -4.29
C ARG A 48 4.81 5.31 -4.22
N GLY A 49 4.40 5.74 -3.03
CA GLY A 49 3.65 6.98 -2.85
C GLY A 49 4.43 8.20 -3.33
N LEU A 50 5.70 8.32 -2.92
CA LEU A 50 6.58 9.40 -3.38
C LEU A 50 6.76 9.40 -4.89
N TYR A 51 7.06 8.23 -5.45
CA TYR A 51 7.27 8.08 -6.89
C TYR A 51 6.02 8.53 -7.65
N GLN A 52 4.85 8.02 -7.27
CA GLN A 52 3.57 8.36 -7.88
C GLN A 52 3.30 9.87 -7.83
N GLU A 53 3.42 10.50 -6.67
CA GLU A 53 3.16 11.94 -6.52
C GLU A 53 4.24 12.82 -7.19
N THR A 54 5.42 12.26 -7.46
CA THR A 54 6.48 12.95 -8.24
C THR A 54 6.17 12.95 -9.73
N ILE A 55 5.72 11.81 -10.29
CA ILE A 55 5.47 11.69 -11.73
C ILE A 55 4.05 12.08 -12.14
N LEU A 56 3.08 11.98 -11.21
CA LEU A 56 1.68 12.31 -11.42
C LEU A 56 1.29 13.36 -10.39
N PRO A 57 1.07 14.63 -10.79
CA PRO A 57 0.65 15.68 -9.86
C PRO A 57 -0.79 15.38 -9.42
N ASN A 58 -0.93 14.76 -8.26
CA ASN A 58 -2.20 14.32 -7.74
C ASN A 58 -2.65 15.20 -6.56
N ILE A 59 -3.95 15.44 -6.48
CA ILE A 59 -4.55 16.30 -5.45
C ILE A 59 -4.99 15.43 -4.25
N ALA A 60 -5.46 14.21 -4.52
CA ALA A 60 -6.04 13.35 -3.50
C ALA A 60 -5.70 11.88 -3.70
N PHE A 61 -5.36 11.19 -2.61
CA PHE A 61 -5.23 9.75 -2.57
C PHE A 61 -6.51 9.14 -1.99
N ILE A 62 -7.17 8.28 -2.75
CA ILE A 62 -8.40 7.59 -2.34
C ILE A 62 -8.04 6.16 -1.92
N GLY A 63 -8.13 5.86 -0.63
CA GLY A 63 -7.68 4.57 -0.08
C GLY A 63 -8.62 3.98 0.96
N GLY A 64 -8.45 2.69 1.26
CA GLY A 64 -9.10 2.07 2.42
C GLY A 64 -8.53 2.58 3.76
N GLY A 65 -9.12 2.16 4.87
CA GLY A 65 -8.68 2.58 6.21
C GLY A 65 -7.21 2.21 6.51
N GLY A 66 -6.80 0.99 6.14
CA GLY A 66 -5.41 0.54 6.31
C GLY A 66 -4.40 1.30 5.44
N GLU A 67 -4.76 1.56 4.17
CA GLU A 67 -3.92 2.32 3.25
C GLU A 67 -3.78 3.77 3.74
N THR A 68 -4.88 4.40 4.14
CA THR A 68 -4.89 5.77 4.67
C THR A 68 -4.02 5.88 5.93
N ALA A 69 -4.16 4.93 6.86
CA ALA A 69 -3.34 4.89 8.07
C ALA A 69 -1.85 4.72 7.76
N TYR A 70 -1.51 3.92 6.75
CA TYR A 70 -0.13 3.76 6.30
C TYR A 70 0.42 5.05 5.66
N TRP A 71 -0.35 5.70 4.78
CA TRP A 71 0.05 6.98 4.17
C TRP A 71 0.32 8.07 5.20
N LEU A 72 -0.47 8.13 6.28
CA LEU A 72 -0.22 9.07 7.38
C LEU A 72 1.16 8.88 8.03
N GLN A 73 1.67 7.64 8.10
CA GLN A 73 3.01 7.36 8.63
C GLN A 73 4.13 7.89 7.72
N LEU A 74 3.86 8.08 6.42
CA LEU A 74 4.84 8.53 5.44
C LEU A 74 4.96 10.05 5.35
N LYS A 75 4.15 10.84 6.07
CA LYS A 75 4.11 12.30 5.94
C LYS A 75 5.49 12.98 6.05
N SER A 76 6.32 12.55 7.01
CA SER A 76 7.67 13.10 7.21
C SER A 76 8.62 12.79 6.04
N LEU A 77 8.40 11.67 5.36
CA LEU A 77 9.16 11.27 4.18
C LEU A 77 8.88 12.20 3.00
N PHE A 78 7.61 12.54 2.77
CA PHE A 78 7.19 13.51 1.75
C PHE A 78 7.77 14.90 2.00
N GLU A 79 7.75 15.34 3.26
CA GLU A 79 8.36 16.61 3.66
C GLU A 79 9.88 16.62 3.41
N HIS A 80 10.58 15.53 3.74
CA HIS A 80 12.03 15.40 3.51
C HIS A 80 12.39 15.51 2.02
N TYR A 81 11.66 14.80 1.15
CA TYR A 81 11.88 14.83 -0.30
C TYR A 81 11.20 16.00 -1.00
N LYS A 82 10.52 16.89 -0.26
CA LYS A 82 9.80 18.07 -0.78
C LYS A 82 8.75 17.74 -1.85
N VAL A 83 8.14 16.57 -1.73
CA VAL A 83 7.03 16.14 -2.59
C VAL A 83 5.71 16.54 -1.91
N PRO A 84 4.75 17.16 -2.62
CA PRO A 84 3.46 17.47 -2.06
C PRO A 84 2.78 16.23 -1.48
N PHE A 85 2.28 16.34 -0.25
CA PHE A 85 1.51 15.26 0.37
C PHE A 85 0.03 15.39 -0.04
N PRO A 86 -0.57 14.37 -0.68
CA PRO A 86 -1.93 14.48 -1.20
C PRO A 86 -2.97 14.49 -0.07
N VAL A 87 -4.17 15.00 -0.37
CA VAL A 87 -5.32 14.88 0.54
C VAL A 87 -5.72 13.41 0.62
N LEU A 88 -5.72 12.84 1.82
CA LEU A 88 -6.16 11.46 2.00
C LEU A 88 -7.68 11.40 2.14
N VAL A 89 -8.31 10.60 1.29
CA VAL A 89 -9.76 10.41 1.25
C VAL A 89 -10.05 8.93 1.51
N LEU A 90 -10.85 8.66 2.55
CA LEU A 90 -11.32 7.31 2.82
C LEU A 90 -12.34 6.92 1.74
N ARG A 91 -12.07 5.81 1.04
CA ARG A 91 -12.99 5.31 0.01
C ARG A 91 -14.30 4.81 0.64
N ASN A 92 -15.38 4.91 -0.13
CA ASN A 92 -16.67 4.37 0.29
C ASN A 92 -16.60 2.84 0.41
N SER A 93 -17.22 2.32 1.47
CA SER A 93 -17.39 0.90 1.70
C SER A 93 -18.86 0.54 1.51
N PHE A 94 -19.14 -0.51 0.75
CA PHE A 94 -20.49 -0.96 0.44
C PHE A 94 -20.64 -2.45 0.75
N LEU A 95 -21.81 -2.84 1.25
CA LEU A 95 -22.24 -4.22 1.39
C LEU A 95 -23.40 -4.46 0.43
N LEU A 96 -23.23 -5.38 -0.52
CA LEU A 96 -24.32 -5.80 -1.40
C LEU A 96 -24.96 -7.07 -0.83
N VAL A 97 -26.26 -7.01 -0.60
CA VAL A 97 -27.02 -8.12 0.00
C VAL A 97 -28.12 -8.55 -0.97
N GLU A 98 -28.05 -9.80 -1.43
CA GLU A 98 -29.13 -10.43 -2.20
C GLU A 98 -30.32 -10.78 -1.31
N GLU A 99 -31.53 -10.86 -1.89
CA GLU A 99 -32.75 -11.18 -1.13
C GLU A 99 -32.65 -12.52 -0.37
N LYS A 100 -31.97 -13.52 -0.93
CA LYS A 100 -31.75 -14.82 -0.28
C LYS A 100 -31.03 -14.66 1.07
N TRP A 101 -30.01 -13.78 1.12
CA TRP A 101 -29.21 -13.52 2.31
C TRP A 101 -30.00 -12.67 3.30
N LYS A 102 -30.77 -11.69 2.82
CA LYS A 102 -31.68 -10.91 3.66
C LYS A 102 -32.71 -11.80 4.37
N ALA A 103 -33.28 -12.79 3.67
CA ALA A 103 -34.21 -13.75 4.26
C ALA A 103 -33.56 -14.64 5.32
N GLN A 104 -32.29 -15.04 5.12
CA GLN A 104 -31.55 -15.80 6.13
C GLN A 104 -31.19 -14.95 7.35
N MET A 105 -30.78 -13.70 7.15
CA MET A 105 -30.48 -12.76 8.23
C MET A 105 -31.70 -12.57 9.14
N SER A 106 -32.89 -12.38 8.56
CA SER A 106 -34.14 -12.28 9.34
C SER A 106 -34.42 -13.53 10.17
N LYS A 107 -34.12 -14.74 9.67
CA LYS A 107 -34.30 -15.99 10.43
C LYS A 107 -33.34 -16.11 11.61
N LEU A 108 -32.17 -15.49 11.50
CA LEU A 108 -31.14 -15.48 12.54
C LEU A 108 -31.29 -14.27 13.47
N ASN A 109 -32.31 -13.43 13.31
CA ASN A 109 -32.43 -12.11 13.97
C ASN A 109 -31.18 -11.23 13.80
N PHE A 110 -30.53 -11.29 12.64
CA PHE A 110 -29.43 -10.40 12.28
C PHE A 110 -29.97 -9.20 11.50
N THR A 111 -29.43 -8.03 11.80
CA THR A 111 -29.62 -6.80 11.05
C THR A 111 -28.45 -6.58 10.08
N ILE A 112 -28.59 -5.64 9.14
CA ILE A 112 -27.49 -5.31 8.20
C ILE A 112 -26.35 -4.61 8.95
N GLU A 113 -26.72 -3.78 9.91
CA GLU A 113 -25.83 -3.00 10.77
C GLU A 113 -24.86 -3.88 11.54
N ASP A 114 -25.29 -5.07 11.96
CA ASP A 114 -24.46 -6.00 12.72
C ASP A 114 -23.20 -6.43 11.94
N PHE A 115 -23.28 -6.51 10.60
CA PHE A 115 -22.13 -6.86 9.75
C PHE A 115 -21.05 -5.77 9.71
N PHE A 116 -21.35 -4.57 10.18
CA PHE A 116 -20.38 -3.49 10.33
C PHE A 116 -19.84 -3.37 11.77
N CYS A 117 -20.37 -4.17 12.72
CA CYS A 117 -19.86 -4.23 14.08
C CYS A 117 -18.63 -5.15 14.21
N LEU A 118 -17.75 -4.82 15.17
CA LEU A 118 -16.57 -5.63 15.49
C LEU A 118 -16.98 -7.02 16.00
N SER A 119 -16.21 -8.05 15.62
CA SER A 119 -16.47 -9.46 15.95
C SER A 119 -16.67 -9.74 17.44
N ARG A 120 -16.08 -8.94 18.33
CA ARG A 120 -16.26 -9.05 19.80
C ARG A 120 -17.68 -8.78 20.28
N THR A 121 -18.49 -8.03 19.54
CA THR A 121 -19.88 -7.72 19.92
C THR A 121 -20.79 -8.94 19.74
N TRP A 122 -20.44 -9.85 18.83
CA TRP A 122 -21.21 -11.05 18.53
C TRP A 122 -21.14 -12.09 19.65
N SER A 123 -19.99 -12.24 20.30
CA SER A 123 -19.80 -13.22 21.39
C SER A 123 -20.54 -12.85 22.68
N ILE A 124 -20.96 -11.60 22.87
CA ILE A 124 -21.62 -11.13 24.09
C ILE A 124 -23.15 -11.22 23.98
N ASN A 125 -23.70 -11.13 22.76
CA ASN A 125 -25.15 -11.10 22.55
C ASN A 125 -25.75 -12.48 22.22
N TRP A 126 -24.93 -13.48 21.93
CA TRP A 126 -25.37 -14.77 21.38
C TRP A 126 -24.86 -16.01 22.15
N PHE A 127 -24.05 -15.82 23.19
CA PHE A 127 -23.61 -16.87 24.12
C PHE A 127 -23.95 -16.50 25.56
#